data_AF-A0ABD6EAL4-F1
#
_entry.id   AF-A0ABD6EAL4-F1
#
_cell.length_a   1.000
_cell.length_b   1.000
_cell.length_c   1.000
_cell.angle_alpha   90.00
_cell.angle_beta   90.00
_cell.angle_gamma   90.00
#
_symmetry.space_group_name_H-M   'P 1'
#
loop_
_entity.id
_entity.type
_entity.pdbx_description
1 polymer ?
#
loop_
_entity_poly.entity_id
_entity_poly.type
_entity_poly.pdbx_seq_one_letter_code
_entity_poly.pdbx_strand_id
1 'polypeptide(L)'
;MGGVQPKVELALRRTLFFSIFVLLYLLLGAFGFYILPRRQRSLACEENTERLDAHRSEMLNVLWSGTMAQSEHDWAHMANQKLDIYENALLSLCKPPPIPPRSFLNSFLHSFSLVTTVGLPDVETLTWAGKAFAMLYASFGIPLTMLYLGQCSKMISGLLPGDRALFTALVTVFLSAVLYDIVGGTKDDTPFLDAVLHVFLTVSTVGDCSGQPTLTLSLVCIFAISLCSIAFVVIERHIENCVQGMELAFGRQFGSLSRWLNASSIDDDRIIEEDEDQTEDD
;
A
#
# COMPACT_ATOMS: atom_id res chain seq x y z
N MET A 1 17.77 -37.10 15.28
CA MET A 1 16.95 -35.87 15.20
C MET A 1 15.51 -36.23 14.90
N GLY A 2 14.54 -35.64 15.62
CA GLY A 2 13.12 -35.96 15.46
C GLY A 2 12.61 -35.58 14.07
N GLY A 3 12.09 -36.56 13.34
CA GLY A 3 11.53 -36.36 12.00
C GLY A 3 10.38 -35.36 12.03
N VAL A 4 10.52 -34.27 11.27
CA VAL A 4 9.46 -33.29 11.06
C VAL A 4 8.24 -34.01 10.50
N GLN A 5 7.03 -33.66 10.97
CA GLN A 5 5.81 -34.29 10.48
C GLN A 5 5.68 -34.09 8.97
N PRO A 6 5.31 -35.12 8.18
CA PRO A 6 5.29 -35.05 6.71
C PRO A 6 4.34 -33.96 6.17
N LYS A 7 3.34 -33.56 6.95
CA LYS A 7 2.45 -32.43 6.62
C LYS A 7 3.17 -31.07 6.65
N VAL A 8 4.10 -30.90 7.60
CA VAL A 8 4.86 -29.66 7.78
C VAL A 8 5.89 -29.52 6.66
N GLU A 9 6.54 -30.62 6.27
CA GLU A 9 7.50 -30.62 5.16
C GLU A 9 6.82 -30.25 3.82
N LEU A 10 5.64 -30.82 3.55
CA LEU A 10 4.87 -30.47 2.36
C LEU A 10 4.44 -28.99 2.38
N ALA A 11 3.92 -28.51 3.51
CA ALA A 11 3.51 -27.12 3.65
C ALA A 11 4.70 -26.17 3.47
N LEU A 12 5.85 -26.47 4.07
CA LEU A 12 7.08 -25.68 3.96
C LEU A 12 7.54 -25.57 2.51
N ARG A 13 7.54 -26.66 1.75
CA ARG A 13 7.94 -26.65 0.34
C ARG A 13 7.03 -25.77 -0.51
N ARG A 14 5.71 -25.84 -0.30
CA ARG A 14 4.75 -24.97 -1.00
C ARG A 14 4.98 -23.51 -0.64
N THR A 15 5.15 -23.22 0.65
CA THR A 15 5.40 -21.85 1.13
C THR A 15 6.70 -21.27 0.58
N LEU A 16 7.80 -22.03 0.55
CA LEU A 16 9.06 -21.60 -0.05
C LEU A 16 8.92 -21.27 -1.54
N PHE A 17 8.21 -22.13 -2.27
CA PHE A 17 7.95 -21.92 -3.68
C PHE A 17 7.17 -20.62 -3.93
N PHE A 18 6.05 -20.39 -3.22
CA PHE A 18 5.29 -19.15 -3.34
C PHE A 18 6.09 -17.93 -2.86
N SER A 19 6.94 -18.08 -1.84
CA SER A 19 7.81 -17.00 -1.35
C SER A 19 8.81 -16.54 -2.42
N ILE A 20 9.42 -17.47 -3.16
CA ILE A 20 10.32 -17.14 -4.28
C ILE A 20 9.53 -16.42 -5.39
N PHE A 21 8.32 -16.89 -5.72
CA PHE A 21 7.46 -16.23 -6.72
C PHE A 21 7.10 -14.79 -6.32
N VAL A 22 6.71 -14.57 -5.07
CA VAL A 22 6.41 -13.23 -4.54
C VAL A 22 7.65 -12.34 -4.57
N LEU A 23 8.82 -12.86 -4.17
CA LEU A 23 10.08 -12.12 -4.22
C LEU A 23 10.42 -11.65 -5.64
N LEU A 24 10.30 -12.55 -6.63
CA LEU A 24 10.52 -12.21 -8.04
C LEU A 24 9.53 -11.15 -8.54
N TYR A 25 8.25 -11.26 -8.16
CA TYR A 25 7.24 -10.27 -8.50
C TYR A 25 7.54 -8.89 -7.89
N LEU A 26 7.99 -8.85 -6.64
CA LEU A 26 8.41 -7.60 -5.99
C LEU A 26 9.65 -6.98 -6.65
N LEU A 27 10.63 -7.79 -7.06
CA LEU A 27 11.81 -7.30 -7.79
C LEU A 27 11.42 -6.72 -9.15
N LEU A 28 10.51 -7.38 -9.88
CA LEU A 28 9.99 -6.88 -11.15
C LEU A 28 9.20 -5.58 -10.97
N GLY A 29 8.37 -5.50 -9.92
CA GLY A 29 7.67 -4.27 -9.54
C GLY A 29 8.63 -3.14 -9.17
N ALA A 30 9.65 -3.43 -8.37
CA ALA A 30 10.68 -2.46 -7.98
C ALA A 30 11.44 -1.92 -9.20
N PHE A 31 11.81 -2.80 -10.14
CA PHE A 31 12.44 -2.40 -11.39
C PHE A 31 11.52 -1.55 -12.26
N GLY A 32 10.25 -1.95 -12.38
CA GLY A 32 9.23 -1.17 -13.10
C GLY A 32 9.08 0.24 -12.52
N PHE A 33 8.89 0.35 -11.20
CA PHE A 33 8.78 1.65 -10.52
C PHE A 33 10.09 2.45 -10.47
N TYR A 34 11.25 1.80 -10.61
CA TYR A 34 12.55 2.47 -10.73
C TYR A 34 12.72 3.13 -12.10
N ILE A 35 12.26 2.48 -13.17
CA ILE A 35 12.37 3.00 -14.55
C ILE A 35 11.27 4.01 -14.86
N LEU A 36 10.06 3.79 -14.35
CA LEU A 36 8.93 4.69 -14.59
C LEU A 36 9.19 6.04 -13.90
N PRO A 37 9.13 7.17 -14.61
CA PRO A 37 9.36 8.48 -14.01
C PRO A 37 8.33 8.74 -12.92
N ARG A 38 8.78 8.89 -11.68
CA ARG A 38 7.94 9.35 -10.57
C ARG A 38 7.55 10.80 -10.83
N ARG A 39 6.30 11.06 -11.18
CA ARG A 39 5.70 12.40 -11.10
C ARG A 39 5.52 12.72 -9.61
N GLN A 40 6.61 13.15 -8.96
CA GLN A 40 6.80 13.07 -7.51
C GLN A 40 6.11 14.18 -6.70
N ARG A 41 5.25 15.03 -7.26
CA ARG A 41 4.50 15.99 -6.43
C ARG A 41 3.06 16.07 -6.88
N SER A 42 2.14 15.91 -5.92
CA SER A 42 0.75 16.35 -6.05
C SER A 42 0.78 17.78 -6.59
N LEU A 43 -0.01 18.07 -7.63
CA LEU A 43 -0.14 19.41 -8.22
C LEU A 43 -0.37 20.50 -7.17
N ALA A 44 -1.09 20.19 -6.08
CA ALA A 44 -1.30 21.10 -4.96
C ALA A 44 -0.04 21.34 -4.11
N CYS A 45 0.83 20.33 -3.98
CA CYS A 45 2.14 20.48 -3.35
C CYS A 45 3.11 21.24 -4.27
N GLU A 46 3.04 21.01 -5.59
CA GLU A 46 3.84 21.71 -6.61
C GLU A 46 3.54 23.21 -6.63
N GLU A 47 2.27 23.62 -6.74
CA GLU A 47 1.84 25.03 -6.70
C GLU A 47 2.30 25.74 -5.41
N ASN A 48 2.18 25.05 -4.27
CA ASN A 48 2.61 25.58 -2.99
C ASN A 48 4.13 25.69 -2.87
N THR A 49 4.90 24.76 -3.44
CA THR A 49 6.36 24.84 -3.49
C THR A 49 6.86 25.92 -4.44
N GLU A 50 6.22 26.11 -5.60
CA GLU A 50 6.58 27.18 -6.53
C GLU A 50 6.32 28.56 -5.94
N ARG A 51 5.18 28.75 -5.26
CA ARG A 51 4.89 29.98 -4.51
C ARG A 51 5.90 30.22 -3.39
N LEU A 52 6.30 29.16 -2.68
CA LEU A 52 7.29 29.25 -1.61
C LEU A 52 8.69 29.58 -2.15
N ASP A 53 9.09 28.99 -3.28
CA ASP A 53 10.36 29.26 -3.95
C ASP A 53 10.40 30.68 -4.54
N ALA A 54 9.27 31.20 -5.03
CA ALA A 54 9.13 32.60 -5.41
C ALA A 54 9.35 33.54 -4.22
N HIS A 55 8.71 33.25 -3.06
CA HIS A 55 8.93 34.04 -1.85
C HIS A 55 10.37 33.93 -1.32
N ARG A 56 10.99 32.75 -1.41
CA ARG A 56 12.40 32.53 -1.03
C ARG A 56 13.35 33.35 -1.89
N SER A 57 13.16 33.32 -3.21
CA SER A 57 14.02 34.04 -4.16
C SER A 57 13.84 35.56 -4.05
N GLU A 58 12.62 36.05 -3.85
CA GLU A 58 12.34 37.46 -3.58
C GLU A 58 13.03 37.92 -2.29
N MET A 59 12.89 37.15 -1.20
CA MET A 59 13.58 37.43 0.07
C MET A 59 15.10 37.51 -0.11
N LEU A 60 15.70 36.50 -0.75
CA LEU A 60 17.15 36.46 -1.00
C LEU A 60 17.63 37.66 -1.82
N ASN A 61 16.87 38.07 -2.85
CA ASN A 61 17.23 39.20 -3.70
C ASN A 61 17.18 40.53 -2.93
N VAL A 62 16.15 40.72 -2.10
CA VAL A 62 16.04 41.92 -1.23
C VAL A 62 17.19 41.95 -0.21
N LEU A 63 17.49 40.82 0.44
CA LEU A 63 18.57 40.71 1.41
C LEU A 63 19.94 41.04 0.79
N TRP A 64 20.21 40.51 -0.40
CA TRP A 64 21.45 40.75 -1.14
C TRP A 64 21.62 42.22 -1.51
N SER A 65 20.57 42.86 -2.02
CA SER A 65 20.59 44.29 -2.36
C SER A 65 20.79 45.19 -1.13
N GLY A 66 20.24 44.79 0.02
CA GLY A 66 20.37 45.49 1.29
C GLY A 66 21.79 45.45 1.87
N THR A 67 22.52 44.34 1.67
CA THR A 67 23.88 44.16 2.20
C THR A 67 24.87 45.18 1.63
N MET A 68 24.62 45.70 0.42
CA MET A 68 25.48 46.69 -0.23
C MET A 68 25.11 48.14 0.12
N ALA A 69 23.96 48.38 0.74
CA ALA A 69 23.35 49.72 0.83
C ALA A 69 23.07 50.23 2.25
N GLN A 70 23.07 49.37 3.28
CA GLN A 70 22.62 49.72 4.65
C GLN A 70 23.66 49.39 5.72
N SER A 71 23.50 50.00 6.90
CA SER A 71 24.27 49.66 8.09
C SER A 71 23.91 48.25 8.58
N GLU A 72 24.82 47.58 9.29
CA GLU A 72 24.61 46.21 9.79
C GLU A 72 23.34 46.08 10.65
N HIS A 73 23.06 47.09 11.48
CA HIS A 73 21.90 47.09 12.36
C HIS A 73 20.58 47.19 11.60
N ASP A 74 20.51 48.13 10.64
CA ASP A 74 19.32 48.32 9.81
C ASP A 74 19.07 47.11 8.91
N TRP A 75 20.15 46.53 8.38
CA TRP A 75 20.09 45.30 7.59
C TRP A 75 19.58 44.11 8.41
N ALA A 76 20.08 43.91 9.64
CA ALA A 76 19.66 42.81 10.50
C ALA A 76 18.16 42.92 10.87
N HIS A 77 17.68 44.14 11.15
CA HIS A 77 16.26 44.36 11.41
C HIS A 77 15.39 44.04 10.17
N MET A 78 15.79 44.52 8.99
CA MET A 78 15.10 44.22 7.73
C MET A 78 15.10 42.72 7.41
N ALA A 79 16.20 42.03 7.70
CA ALA A 79 16.34 40.60 7.44
C ALA A 79 15.40 39.76 8.29
N ASN A 80 15.32 40.06 9.60
CA ASN A 80 14.39 39.39 10.50
C ASN A 80 12.93 39.61 10.07
N GLN A 81 12.57 40.83 9.66
CA GLN A 81 11.22 41.12 9.17
C GLN A 81 10.86 40.31 7.91
N LYS A 82 11.80 40.14 6.99
CA LYS A 82 11.57 39.35 5.77
C LYS A 82 11.53 37.85 6.05
N LEU A 83 12.34 37.38 7.00
CA LEU A 83 12.31 36.00 7.47
C LEU A 83 10.96 35.66 8.12
N ASP A 84 10.43 36.55 8.97
CA ASP A 84 9.09 36.38 9.58
C ASP A 84 7.99 36.23 8.53
N ILE A 85 8.05 36.98 7.43
CA ILE A 85 7.06 36.88 6.34
C ILE A 85 7.16 35.52 5.64
N TYR A 86 8.39 35.07 5.35
CA TYR A 86 8.64 33.76 4.74
C TYR A 86 8.19 32.61 5.67
N GLU A 87 8.52 32.67 6.96
CA GLU A 87 8.11 31.68 7.95
C GLU A 87 6.59 31.63 8.10
N ASN A 88 5.91 32.78 8.11
CA ASN A 88 4.46 32.81 8.14
C ASN A 88 3.81 32.22 6.87
N ALA A 89 4.40 32.47 5.70
CA ALA A 89 3.97 31.84 4.46
C ALA A 89 4.18 30.31 4.50
N LEU A 90 5.34 29.86 4.97
CA LEU A 90 5.66 28.44 5.14
C LEU A 90 4.72 27.76 6.13
N LEU A 91 4.45 28.39 7.27
CA LEU A 91 3.49 27.90 8.27
C LEU A 91 2.05 27.88 7.72
N SER A 92 1.68 28.80 6.83
CA SER A 92 0.36 28.79 6.19
C SER A 92 0.19 27.61 5.22
N LEU A 93 1.28 27.20 4.56
CA LEU A 93 1.33 26.05 3.65
C LEU A 93 1.41 24.72 4.40
N CYS A 94 2.07 24.70 5.56
CA CYS A 94 2.21 23.52 6.42
C CYS A 94 1.07 23.37 7.43
N LYS A 95 0.13 24.32 7.53
CA LYS A 95 -1.00 24.21 8.45
C LYS A 95 -1.88 23.03 8.03
N PRO A 96 -2.10 22.04 8.92
CA PRO A 96 -3.05 20.99 8.62
C PRO A 96 -4.42 21.62 8.35
N PRO A 97 -5.21 21.05 7.42
CA PRO A 97 -6.54 21.55 7.13
C PRO A 97 -7.35 21.67 8.44
N PRO A 98 -8.21 22.69 8.58
CA PRO A 98 -9.01 22.85 9.77
C PRO A 98 -9.80 21.56 10.03
N ILE A 99 -9.65 21.01 11.25
CA ILE A 99 -10.30 19.76 11.65
C ILE A 99 -11.81 19.98 11.48
N PRO A 100 -12.48 19.26 10.56
CA PRO A 100 -13.91 19.45 10.34
C PRO A 100 -14.67 19.14 11.63
N PRO A 101 -15.82 19.82 11.88
CA PRO A 101 -16.61 19.56 13.07
C PRO A 101 -16.96 18.08 13.17
N ARG A 102 -16.85 17.53 14.39
CA ARG A 102 -17.06 16.11 14.65
C ARG A 102 -18.53 15.75 14.46
N SER A 103 -18.90 15.37 13.25
CA SER A 103 -20.22 14.83 12.91
C SER A 103 -20.25 13.33 13.21
N PHE A 104 -21.42 12.84 13.64
CA PHE A 104 -21.67 11.40 13.78
C PHE A 104 -21.47 10.69 12.44
N LEU A 105 -21.92 11.29 11.34
CA LEU A 105 -21.76 10.74 9.99
C LEU A 105 -20.28 10.58 9.64
N ASN A 106 -19.46 11.60 9.88
CA ASN A 106 -18.02 11.55 9.61
C ASN A 106 -17.34 10.47 10.47
N SER A 107 -17.77 10.32 11.72
CA SER A 107 -17.26 9.27 12.62
C SER A 107 -17.67 7.87 12.15
N PHE A 108 -18.90 7.71 11.63
CA PHE A 108 -19.39 6.46 11.05
C PHE A 108 -18.62 6.08 9.78
N LEU A 109 -18.39 7.04 8.87
CA LEU A 109 -17.62 6.79 7.65
C LEU A 109 -16.16 6.47 7.95
N HIS A 110 -15.57 7.13 8.94
CA HIS A 110 -14.25 6.77 9.45
C HIS A 110 -14.22 5.34 10.04
N SER A 111 -15.23 4.98 10.82
CA SER A 111 -15.40 3.61 11.36
C SER A 111 -15.53 2.57 10.25
N PHE A 112 -16.29 2.89 9.20
CA PHE A 112 -16.47 2.05 8.02
C PHE A 112 -15.15 1.88 7.24
N SER A 113 -14.42 2.96 6.98
CA SER A 113 -13.11 2.92 6.31
C SER A 113 -12.09 2.07 7.08
N LEU A 114 -12.09 2.19 8.41
CA LEU A 114 -11.21 1.42 9.29
C LEU A 114 -11.48 -0.09 9.20
N VAL A 115 -12.76 -0.46 9.16
CA VAL A 115 -13.20 -1.88 9.16
C VAL A 115 -13.14 -2.52 7.78
N THR A 116 -13.23 -1.72 6.71
CA THR A 116 -13.04 -2.15 5.33
C THR A 116 -11.59 -2.06 4.86
N THR A 117 -10.67 -1.57 5.71
CA THR A 117 -9.24 -1.38 5.39
C THR A 117 -8.97 -0.49 4.18
N VAL A 118 -9.95 0.32 3.79
CA VAL A 118 -9.90 1.17 2.59
C VAL A 118 -9.02 2.40 2.80
N GLY A 119 -8.84 2.86 4.03
CA GLY A 119 -8.03 4.05 4.33
C GLY A 119 -7.37 3.94 5.70
N LEU A 120 -6.11 4.35 5.75
CA LEU A 120 -5.32 4.37 6.98
C LEU A 120 -5.78 5.56 7.85
N PRO A 121 -6.12 5.35 9.14
CA PRO A 121 -6.41 6.46 10.03
C PRO A 121 -5.14 7.27 10.29
N ASP A 122 -5.23 8.59 10.20
CA ASP A 122 -4.14 9.50 10.55
C ASP A 122 -3.77 9.36 12.02
N VAL A 123 -2.69 8.62 12.29
CA VAL A 123 -2.22 8.28 13.64
C VAL A 123 -1.89 9.53 14.47
N GLU A 124 -1.59 10.65 13.81
CA GLU A 124 -1.27 11.93 14.44
C GLU A 124 -2.50 12.66 14.99
N THR A 125 -3.70 12.38 14.45
CA THR A 125 -4.95 13.05 14.85
C THR A 125 -5.66 12.34 16.01
N LEU A 126 -5.31 11.08 16.30
CA LEU A 126 -5.95 10.28 17.34
C LEU A 126 -5.29 10.47 18.71
N THR A 127 -6.13 10.64 19.74
CA THR A 127 -5.69 10.57 21.14
C THR A 127 -5.24 9.15 21.50
N TRP A 128 -4.46 8.99 22.57
CA TRP A 128 -4.00 7.67 23.03
C TRP A 128 -5.18 6.68 23.24
N ALA A 129 -6.28 7.14 23.81
CA ALA A 129 -7.50 6.35 24.01
C ALA A 129 -8.18 6.03 22.68
N GLY A 130 -8.17 6.97 21.73
CA GLY A 130 -8.66 6.76 20.36
C GLY A 130 -7.87 5.68 19.63
N LYS A 131 -6.53 5.66 19.78
CA LYS A 131 -5.66 4.61 19.21
C LYS A 131 -5.98 3.24 19.79
N ALA A 132 -6.11 3.14 21.11
CA ALA A 132 -6.47 1.89 21.78
C ALA A 132 -7.85 1.37 21.34
N PHE A 133 -8.85 2.26 21.23
CA PHE A 133 -10.17 1.91 20.73
C PHE A 133 -10.13 1.45 19.27
N ALA A 134 -9.40 2.16 18.40
CA ALA A 134 -9.27 1.81 16.99
C ALA A 134 -8.63 0.42 16.80
N MET A 135 -7.60 0.09 17.60
CA MET A 135 -6.98 -1.24 17.58
C MET A 135 -7.98 -2.35 17.94
N LEU A 136 -8.74 -2.17 19.02
CA LEU A 136 -9.75 -3.14 19.45
C LEU A 136 -10.87 -3.26 18.43
N TYR A 137 -11.37 -2.13 17.93
CA TYR A 137 -12.43 -2.08 16.94
C TYR A 137 -12.03 -2.75 15.62
N ALA A 138 -10.82 -2.49 15.12
CA ALA A 138 -10.29 -3.11 13.91
C ALA A 138 -10.09 -4.63 14.08
N SER A 139 -9.62 -5.08 15.26
CA SER A 139 -9.37 -6.50 15.54
C SER A 139 -10.62 -7.37 15.39
N PHE A 140 -11.80 -6.86 15.74
CA PHE A 140 -13.07 -7.57 15.56
C PHE A 140 -13.77 -7.21 14.24
N GLY A 141 -13.67 -5.95 13.82
CA GLY A 141 -14.37 -5.46 12.64
C GLY A 141 -13.80 -6.01 11.33
N ILE A 142 -12.47 -6.11 11.18
CA ILE A 142 -11.86 -6.62 9.94
C ILE A 142 -12.27 -8.08 9.67
N PRO A 143 -12.19 -9.03 10.64
CA PRO A 143 -12.69 -10.39 10.44
C PRO A 143 -14.18 -10.45 10.12
N LEU A 144 -14.99 -9.60 10.75
CA LEU A 144 -16.43 -9.53 10.49
C LEU A 144 -16.71 -9.09 9.04
N THR A 145 -15.97 -8.11 8.54
CA THR A 145 -16.05 -7.65 7.15
C THR A 145 -15.59 -8.71 6.16
N MET A 146 -14.49 -9.40 6.45
CA MET A 146 -14.03 -10.53 5.64
C MET A 146 -15.10 -11.63 5.56
N LEU A 147 -15.80 -11.91 6.65
CA LEU A 147 -16.92 -12.86 6.66
C LEU A 147 -18.08 -12.38 5.80
N TYR A 148 -18.46 -11.11 5.91
CA TYR A 148 -19.50 -10.49 5.09
C TYR A 148 -19.15 -10.55 3.60
N LEU A 149 -17.95 -10.09 3.22
CA LEU A 149 -17.45 -10.12 1.84
C LEU A 149 -17.42 -11.55 1.29
N GLY A 150 -17.05 -12.53 2.12
CA GLY A 150 -17.08 -13.95 1.75
C GLY A 150 -18.47 -14.51 1.47
N GLN A 151 -19.53 -13.98 2.09
CA GLN A 151 -20.91 -14.36 1.76
C GLN A 151 -21.39 -13.65 0.49
N CYS A 152 -21.08 -12.37 0.34
CA CYS A 152 -21.42 -11.61 -0.86
C CYS A 152 -20.74 -12.21 -2.10
N SER A 153 -19.46 -12.61 -2.00
CA SER A 153 -18.73 -13.22 -3.10
C SER A 153 -19.36 -14.54 -3.55
N LYS A 154 -19.80 -15.39 -2.61
CA LYS A 154 -20.51 -16.65 -2.91
C LYS A 154 -21.87 -16.39 -3.58
N MET A 155 -22.65 -15.46 -3.04
CA MET A 155 -23.96 -15.11 -3.57
C MET A 155 -23.85 -14.64 -5.03
N ILE A 156 -22.92 -13.73 -5.29
CA ILE A 156 -22.73 -13.14 -6.62
C ILE A 156 -22.05 -14.15 -7.57
N SER A 157 -21.14 -15.00 -7.09
CA SER A 157 -20.56 -16.09 -7.91
C SER A 157 -21.62 -17.10 -8.36
N GLY A 158 -22.70 -17.26 -7.60
CA GLY A 158 -23.87 -18.03 -8.02
C GLY A 158 -24.71 -17.34 -9.09
N LEU A 159 -24.62 -16.02 -9.22
CA LEU A 159 -25.39 -15.20 -10.15
C LEU A 159 -24.63 -14.94 -11.47
N LEU A 160 -23.31 -14.82 -11.41
CA LEU A 160 -22.44 -14.48 -12.55
C LEU A 160 -21.49 -15.64 -12.89
N PRO A 161 -21.46 -16.12 -14.15
CA PRO A 161 -20.45 -17.07 -14.61
C PRO A 161 -19.04 -16.47 -14.46
N GLY A 162 -18.06 -17.28 -14.04
CA GLY A 162 -16.69 -16.84 -13.75
C GLY A 162 -16.04 -16.01 -14.86
N ASP A 163 -16.23 -16.38 -16.12
CA ASP A 163 -15.66 -15.66 -17.27
C ASP A 163 -16.18 -14.23 -17.42
N ARG A 164 -17.38 -13.93 -16.90
CA ARG A 164 -17.99 -12.59 -16.94
C ARG A 164 -17.70 -11.76 -15.69
N ALA A 165 -17.20 -12.38 -14.63
CA ALA A 165 -16.94 -11.70 -13.36
C ALA A 165 -15.86 -10.63 -13.50
N LEU A 166 -14.77 -10.92 -14.22
CA LEU A 166 -13.68 -9.97 -14.47
C LEU A 166 -14.15 -8.76 -15.27
N PHE A 167 -14.90 -9.00 -16.35
CA PHE A 167 -15.46 -7.92 -17.16
C PHE A 167 -16.43 -7.05 -16.35
N THR A 168 -17.29 -7.69 -15.54
CA THR A 168 -18.25 -6.98 -14.69
C THR A 168 -17.55 -6.11 -13.64
N ALA A 169 -16.48 -6.61 -13.03
CA ALA A 169 -15.67 -5.84 -12.08
C ALA A 169 -15.00 -4.63 -12.74
N LEU A 170 -14.40 -4.81 -13.94
CA LEU A 170 -13.81 -3.70 -14.71
C LEU A 170 -14.85 -2.61 -15.05
N VAL A 171 -16.03 -3.02 -15.51
CA VAL A 171 -17.13 -2.07 -15.80
C VAL A 171 -17.57 -1.34 -14.54
N THR A 172 -17.62 -2.04 -13.39
CA THR A 172 -18.02 -1.44 -12.12
C THR A 172 -17.00 -0.43 -11.62
N VAL A 173 -15.70 -0.72 -11.73
CA VAL A 173 -14.62 0.24 -11.40
C VAL A 173 -14.71 1.46 -12.31
N PHE A 174 -14.90 1.26 -13.62
CA PHE A 174 -15.02 2.37 -14.57
C PHE A 174 -16.24 3.25 -14.29
N LEU A 175 -17.42 2.66 -14.07
CA LEU A 175 -18.63 3.40 -13.73
C LEU A 175 -18.51 4.14 -12.40
N SER A 176 -17.85 3.53 -11.42
CA SER A 176 -17.60 4.16 -10.11
C SER A 176 -16.63 5.34 -10.23
N ALA A 177 -15.63 5.26 -11.13
CA ALA A 177 -14.73 6.38 -11.43
C ALA A 177 -15.45 7.55 -12.10
N VAL A 178 -16.34 7.28 -13.07
CA VAL A 178 -17.18 8.31 -13.69
C VAL A 178 -18.09 8.98 -12.64
N LEU A 179 -18.69 8.18 -11.75
CA LEU A 179 -19.53 8.73 -10.67
C LEU A 179 -18.71 9.57 -9.67
N TYR A 180 -17.51 9.11 -9.31
CA TYR A 180 -16.59 9.82 -8.43
C TYR A 180 -16.21 11.19 -9.00
N ASP A 181 -15.89 11.26 -10.30
CA ASP A 181 -15.57 12.51 -10.98
C ASP A 181 -16.75 13.50 -11.00
N ILE A 182 -17.96 13.00 -11.27
CA ILE A 182 -19.19 13.84 -11.31
C ILE A 182 -19.58 14.35 -9.91
N VAL A 183 -19.57 13.47 -8.90
CA VAL A 183 -20.05 13.78 -7.54
C VAL A 183 -18.99 14.49 -6.70
N GLY A 184 -17.71 14.18 -6.95
CA GLY A 184 -16.56 14.71 -6.22
C GLY A 184 -16.36 16.20 -6.38
N GLY A 185 -16.95 16.82 -7.41
CA GLY A 185 -16.83 18.26 -7.66
C GLY A 185 -15.36 18.68 -7.66
N THR A 186 -14.51 17.88 -8.32
CA THR A 186 -13.07 18.09 -8.34
C THR A 186 -12.81 19.49 -8.86
N LYS A 187 -12.28 20.35 -7.98
CA LYS A 187 -11.69 21.63 -8.39
C LYS A 187 -10.58 21.30 -9.37
N ASP A 188 -10.78 21.74 -10.61
CA ASP A 188 -9.92 21.77 -11.79
C ASP A 188 -8.55 21.07 -11.70
N ASP A 189 -8.27 20.24 -12.71
CA ASP A 189 -6.95 19.73 -13.16
C ASP A 189 -6.46 18.33 -12.72
N THR A 190 -7.29 17.45 -12.15
CA THR A 190 -6.89 16.02 -12.07
C THR A 190 -7.25 15.26 -13.35
N PRO A 191 -6.31 14.59 -14.03
CA PRO A 191 -6.65 13.76 -15.18
C PRO A 191 -7.56 12.59 -14.76
N PHE A 192 -8.52 12.21 -15.61
CA PHE A 192 -9.47 11.11 -15.35
C PHE A 192 -8.78 9.79 -14.93
N LEU A 193 -7.56 9.56 -15.40
CA LEU A 193 -6.76 8.39 -15.01
C LEU A 193 -6.48 8.35 -13.50
N ASP A 194 -6.29 9.50 -12.86
CA ASP A 194 -6.07 9.60 -11.41
C ASP A 194 -7.34 9.25 -10.64
N ALA A 195 -8.53 9.61 -11.17
CA ALA A 195 -9.81 9.20 -10.60
C ALA A 195 -10.05 7.69 -10.73
N VAL A 196 -9.73 7.11 -11.90
CA VAL A 196 -9.80 5.64 -12.11
C VAL A 196 -8.83 4.92 -11.17
N LEU A 197 -7.60 5.42 -11.03
CA LEU A 197 -6.60 4.86 -10.12
C LEU A 197 -7.05 4.98 -8.67
N HIS A 198 -7.60 6.12 -8.26
CA HIS A 198 -8.12 6.33 -6.91
C HIS A 198 -9.23 5.33 -6.58
N VAL A 199 -10.25 5.22 -7.45
CA VAL A 199 -11.34 4.25 -7.28
C VAL A 199 -10.83 2.82 -7.29
N PHE A 200 -9.90 2.48 -8.18
CA PHE A 200 -9.29 1.15 -8.20
C PHE A 200 -8.62 0.83 -6.86
N LEU A 201 -7.79 1.75 -6.33
CA LEU A 201 -7.10 1.56 -5.06
C LEU A 201 -8.07 1.50 -3.87
N THR A 202 -9.13 2.31 -3.87
CA THR A 202 -10.19 2.27 -2.85
C THR A 202 -10.92 0.92 -2.87
N VAL A 203 -11.29 0.43 -4.05
CA VAL A 203 -12.01 -0.83 -4.22
C VAL A 203 -11.11 -2.05 -3.97
N SER A 204 -9.80 -1.93 -4.22
CA SER A 204 -8.80 -2.94 -3.87
C SER A 204 -8.31 -2.85 -2.42
N THR A 205 -8.91 -1.97 -1.60
CA THR A 205 -8.55 -1.73 -0.19
C THR A 205 -7.07 -1.34 0.04
N VAL A 206 -6.45 -0.65 -0.93
CA VAL A 206 -5.07 -0.13 -0.85
C VAL A 206 -5.05 1.39 -0.69
N GLY A 207 -6.09 2.08 -1.16
CA GLY A 207 -6.12 3.53 -1.38
C GLY A 207 -5.94 4.38 -0.12
N ASP A 208 -5.61 5.65 -0.35
CA ASP A 208 -5.61 6.68 0.68
C ASP A 208 -6.91 7.49 0.58
N CYS A 209 -7.64 7.59 1.68
CA CYS A 209 -8.87 8.37 1.79
C CYS A 209 -8.53 9.84 2.10
N SER A 210 -7.76 10.48 1.24
CA SER A 210 -7.45 11.91 1.36
C SER A 210 -8.66 12.81 1.03
N GLY A 211 -9.68 12.28 0.36
CA GLY A 211 -10.96 12.94 0.12
C GLY A 211 -11.96 12.70 1.25
N GLN A 212 -12.74 13.72 1.62
CA GLN A 212 -13.84 13.54 2.57
C GLN A 212 -14.83 12.50 2.03
N PRO A 213 -15.03 11.36 2.71
CA PRO A 213 -15.99 10.38 2.25
C PRO A 213 -17.39 10.98 2.36
N THR A 214 -18.09 11.07 1.25
CA THR A 214 -19.53 11.29 1.26
C THR A 214 -20.24 9.95 1.39
N LEU A 215 -21.39 9.94 2.07
CA LEU A 215 -22.16 8.70 2.31
C LEU A 215 -22.51 7.96 1.01
N THR A 216 -22.74 8.71 -0.08
CA THR A 216 -23.01 8.15 -1.41
C THR A 216 -21.81 7.35 -1.94
N LEU A 217 -20.60 7.89 -1.83
CA LEU A 217 -19.38 7.20 -2.27
C LEU A 217 -19.13 5.94 -1.44
N SER A 218 -19.31 5.99 -0.13
CA SER A 218 -19.09 4.82 0.73
C SER A 218 -20.05 3.66 0.44
N LEU A 219 -21.32 3.94 0.10
CA LEU A 219 -22.27 2.89 -0.30
C LEU A 219 -21.90 2.24 -1.63
N VAL A 220 -21.48 3.04 -2.60
CA VAL A 220 -21.00 2.54 -3.90
C VAL A 220 -19.73 1.70 -3.72
N CYS A 221 -18.82 2.13 -2.83
CA CYS A 221 -17.62 1.38 -2.50
C CYS A 221 -17.93 -0.02 -1.94
N ILE A 222 -18.93 -0.20 -1.07
CA ILE A 222 -19.30 -1.55 -0.56
C ILE A 222 -19.63 -2.50 -1.71
N PHE A 223 -20.46 -2.04 -2.63
CA PHE A 223 -20.89 -2.85 -3.77
C PHE A 223 -19.71 -3.15 -4.71
N ALA A 224 -18.89 -2.14 -5.00
CA ALA A 224 -17.71 -2.27 -5.84
C ALA A 224 -16.65 -3.20 -5.21
N ILE A 225 -16.38 -3.09 -3.90
CA ILE A 225 -15.46 -3.97 -3.16
C ILE A 225 -15.97 -5.42 -3.22
N SER A 226 -17.27 -5.63 -3.04
CA SER A 226 -17.84 -6.98 -3.15
C SER A 226 -17.67 -7.60 -4.53
N LEU A 227 -17.79 -6.82 -5.61
CA LEU A 227 -17.60 -7.32 -6.97
C LEU A 227 -16.13 -7.54 -7.32
N CYS A 228 -15.24 -6.63 -6.90
CA CYS A 228 -13.80 -6.81 -7.08
C CYS A 228 -13.24 -7.96 -6.25
N SER A 229 -13.78 -8.23 -5.06
CA SER A 229 -13.42 -9.41 -4.26
C SER A 229 -13.58 -10.71 -5.05
N ILE A 230 -14.65 -10.84 -5.84
CA ILE A 230 -14.87 -12.03 -6.69
C ILE A 230 -13.87 -12.08 -7.82
N ALA A 231 -13.60 -10.94 -8.46
CA ALA A 231 -12.58 -10.86 -9.50
C ALA A 231 -11.21 -11.32 -8.95
N PHE A 232 -10.85 -10.94 -7.73
CA PHE A 232 -9.63 -11.45 -7.08
C PHE A 232 -9.66 -12.95 -6.83
N VAL A 233 -10.78 -13.52 -6.36
CA VAL A 233 -10.91 -14.98 -6.18
C VAL A 233 -10.77 -15.72 -7.52
N VAL A 234 -11.35 -15.18 -8.61
CA VAL A 234 -11.23 -15.76 -9.95
C VAL A 234 -9.78 -15.69 -10.45
N ILE A 235 -9.12 -14.54 -10.26
CA ILE A 235 -7.71 -14.35 -10.61
C ILE A 235 -6.82 -15.30 -9.81
N GLU A 236 -7.03 -15.41 -8.50
CA GLU A 236 -6.29 -16.33 -7.62
C GLU A 236 -6.39 -17.76 -8.14
N ARG A 237 -7.60 -18.24 -8.44
CA ARG A 237 -7.80 -19.58 -9.00
C ARG A 237 -7.11 -19.78 -10.35
N HIS A 238 -7.09 -18.76 -11.21
CA HIS A 238 -6.36 -18.82 -12.47
C HIS A 238 -4.85 -18.89 -12.24
N ILE A 239 -4.33 -18.09 -11.31
CA ILE A 239 -2.91 -18.12 -10.93
C ILE A 239 -2.55 -19.49 -10.37
N GLU A 240 -3.33 -20.04 -9.44
CA GLU A 240 -3.11 -21.38 -8.88
C GLU A 240 -3.03 -22.45 -9.97
N ASN A 241 -3.99 -22.45 -10.90
CA ASN A 241 -4.00 -23.41 -12.01
C ASN A 241 -2.78 -23.28 -12.93
N CYS A 242 -2.36 -22.04 -13.25
CA CYS A 242 -1.18 -21.79 -14.07
C CYS A 242 0.12 -22.20 -13.35
N VAL A 243 0.19 -21.97 -12.05
CA VAL A 243 1.38 -22.17 -11.24
C VAL A 243 1.53 -23.63 -10.79
N GLN A 244 0.45 -24.41 -10.73
CA GLN A 244 0.45 -25.81 -10.30
C GLN A 244 1.48 -26.68 -11.06
N GLY A 245 1.64 -26.46 -12.37
CA GLY A 245 2.65 -27.18 -13.16
C GLY A 245 4.09 -26.87 -12.73
N MET A 246 4.36 -25.61 -12.39
CA MET A 246 5.66 -25.15 -11.91
C MET A 246 5.93 -25.62 -10.48
N GLU A 247 4.90 -25.63 -9.62
CA GLU A 247 4.99 -26.14 -8.24
C GLU A 247 5.42 -27.63 -8.23
N LEU A 248 4.82 -28.43 -9.11
CA LEU A 248 5.18 -29.83 -9.30
C LEU A 248 6.62 -30.00 -9.79
N ALA A 249 7.08 -29.15 -10.71
CA ALA A 249 8.44 -29.18 -11.24
C ALA A 249 9.49 -28.77 -10.20
N PHE A 250 9.29 -27.64 -9.52
CA PHE A 250 10.13 -27.17 -8.41
C PHE A 250 10.27 -28.26 -7.35
N GLY A 251 9.15 -28.92 -7.10
CA GLY A 251 9.09 -29.98 -6.15
C GLY A 251 9.94 -31.22 -6.45
N ARG A 252 10.05 -31.59 -7.72
CA ARG A 252 10.97 -32.65 -8.17
C ARG A 252 12.42 -32.23 -7.99
N GLN A 253 12.74 -30.97 -8.30
CA GLN A 253 14.09 -30.43 -8.13
C GLN A 253 14.50 -30.36 -6.66
N PHE A 254 13.62 -29.86 -5.79
CA PHE A 254 13.87 -29.79 -4.34
C PHE A 254 14.13 -31.17 -3.73
N GLY A 255 13.36 -32.18 -4.14
CA GLY A 255 13.60 -33.57 -3.72
C GLY A 255 14.88 -34.18 -4.28
N SER A 256 15.39 -33.72 -5.41
CA SER A 256 16.72 -34.10 -5.93
C SER A 256 17.83 -33.43 -5.14
N LEU A 257 17.67 -32.14 -4.84
CA LEU A 257 18.65 -31.32 -4.11
C LEU A 257 18.81 -31.79 -2.66
N SER A 258 17.71 -32.09 -1.98
CA SER A 258 17.75 -32.63 -0.62
C SER A 258 18.41 -34.01 -0.55
N ARG A 259 18.18 -34.87 -1.56
CA ARG A 259 18.87 -36.17 -1.65
C ARG A 259 20.36 -36.01 -1.90
N TRP A 260 20.76 -35.05 -2.72
CA TRP A 260 22.17 -34.73 -2.96
C TRP A 260 22.85 -34.18 -1.70
N LEU A 261 22.21 -33.25 -0.98
CA LEU A 261 22.72 -32.72 0.29
C LEU A 261 22.91 -33.80 1.36
N ASN A 262 21.94 -34.71 1.51
CA ASN A 262 22.05 -35.82 2.46
C ASN A 262 23.07 -36.88 2.01
N ALA A 263 23.31 -37.03 0.71
CA ALA A 263 24.38 -37.91 0.22
C ALA A 263 25.76 -37.31 0.50
N SER A 264 25.92 -36.00 0.30
CA SER A 264 27.16 -35.28 0.61
C SER A 264 27.49 -35.33 2.11
N SER A 265 26.49 -35.22 2.99
CA SER A 265 26.74 -35.30 4.44
C SER A 265 27.18 -36.69 4.91
N ILE A 266 26.69 -37.76 4.27
CA ILE A 266 27.10 -39.13 4.58
C ILE A 266 28.54 -39.39 4.11
N ASP A 267 28.93 -38.84 2.95
CA ASP A 267 30.33 -38.91 2.49
C ASP A 267 31.25 -38.09 3.41
N ASP A 268 30.86 -36.89 3.85
CA ASP A 268 31.65 -36.08 4.78
C ASP A 268 31.83 -36.78 6.14
N ASP A 269 30.78 -37.35 6.73
CA ASP A 269 30.88 -38.10 8.00
C ASP A 269 31.78 -39.33 7.85
N ARG A 270 31.75 -40.00 6.70
CA ARG A 270 32.58 -41.20 6.44
C ARG A 270 34.06 -40.86 6.22
N ILE A 271 34.35 -39.70 5.62
CA ILE A 271 35.73 -39.21 5.48
C ILE A 271 36.32 -38.83 6.85
N ILE A 272 35.50 -38.32 7.77
CA ILE A 272 35.95 -37.96 9.13
C ILE A 272 36.24 -39.23 9.97
N GLU A 273 35.42 -40.28 9.87
CA GLU A 273 35.69 -41.55 10.57
C GLU A 273 36.97 -42.25 10.05
N GLU A 274 37.24 -42.24 8.74
CA GLU A 274 38.45 -42.86 8.16
C GLU A 274 39.76 -42.11 8.52
N ASP A 275 39.68 -40.83 8.86
CA ASP A 275 40.83 -40.02 9.30
C ASP A 275 41.09 -40.13 10.83
N GLU A 276 40.05 -40.34 11.66
CA GLU A 276 40.23 -40.57 13.11
C GLU A 276 40.86 -41.95 13.40
N ASP A 277 40.44 -43.00 12.68
CA ASP A 277 40.97 -44.37 12.84
C ASP A 277 42.46 -44.51 12.42
N GLN A 278 43.01 -43.56 11.64
CA GLN A 278 44.41 -43.56 11.23
C GLN A 278 45.36 -42.83 12.22
N THR A 279 44.83 -42.19 13.26
CA THR A 279 45.64 -41.45 14.25
C THR A 279 45.85 -42.16 15.59
N GLU A 280 45.30 -43.36 15.80
CA GLU A 280 45.47 -44.13 17.06
C GLU A 280 46.58 -45.20 17.02
N ASP A 281 47.26 -45.41 15.89
CA ASP A 281 48.41 -46.32 15.75
C ASP A 281 49.71 -45.53 15.50
N ASP A 282 50.25 -44.86 16.53
CA ASP A 282 51.68 -44.46 16.63
C ASP A 282 52.14 -44.33 18.11
#